data_AF-A0AAQ0V8U9-F1
#
_entry.id   AF-A0AAQ0V8U9-F1
#
_cell.length_a   1.000
_cell.length_b   1.000
_cell.length_c   1.000
_cell.angle_alpha   90.00
_cell.angle_beta   90.00
_cell.angle_gamma   90.00
#
_symmetry.space_group_name_H-M   'P 1'
#
loop_
_entity.id
_entity.type
_entity.pdbx_description
1 polymer ?
#
loop_
_entity_poly.entity_id
_entity_poly.type
_entity_poly.pdbx_seq_one_letter_code
_entity_poly.pdbx_strand_id
1 'polypeptide(L)'
;MIVTQALLQQKIATLESIVRDEEAEFTLQALRMLLDAMHKIDVLEENIATPVRLPYCSSSPVCEIEAGYAAGVSDCREAIRRAGYPIEGDD
;
A
#
# COMPACT_ATOMS: atom_id res chain seq x y z
N MET A 1 -13.11 5.36 -12.64
CA MET A 1 -13.41 4.21 -11.75
C MET A 1 -12.11 3.47 -11.56
N ILE A 2 -11.53 3.47 -10.36
CA ILE A 2 -10.25 2.78 -10.08
C ILE A 2 -10.58 1.33 -9.76
N VAL A 3 -9.92 0.39 -10.43
CA VAL A 3 -10.08 -1.05 -10.14
C VAL A 3 -9.16 -1.39 -8.97
N THR A 4 -9.73 -1.86 -7.87
CA THR A 4 -8.99 -2.29 -6.68
C THR A 4 -8.91 -3.82 -6.58
N GLN A 5 -7.91 -4.35 -5.87
CA GLN A 5 -7.80 -5.80 -5.66
C GLN A 5 -9.05 -6.37 -4.96
N ALA A 6 -9.59 -5.66 -3.98
CA ALA A 6 -10.81 -6.07 -3.26
C ALA A 6 -12.01 -6.19 -4.21
N LEU A 7 -12.17 -5.24 -5.14
CA LEU A 7 -13.24 -5.30 -6.14
C LEU A 7 -13.07 -6.49 -7.10
N LEU A 8 -11.82 -6.80 -7.48
CA LEU A 8 -11.48 -7.95 -8.31
C LEU A 8 -11.77 -9.28 -7.60
N GLN A 9 -11.37 -9.41 -6.33
CA GLN A 9 -11.65 -10.58 -5.49
C GLN A 9 -13.15 -10.82 -5.34
N GLN A 10 -13.93 -9.76 -5.06
CA GLN A 10 -15.38 -9.85 -4.97
C GLN A 10 -16.02 -10.32 -6.30
N LYS A 11 -15.54 -9.80 -7.43
CA LYS A 11 -16.02 -10.20 -8.77
C LYS A 11 -15.69 -11.66 -9.09
N ILE A 12 -14.48 -12.11 -8.75
CA ILE A 12 -14.07 -13.51 -8.93
C ILE A 12 -14.99 -14.43 -8.11
N ALA A 13 -15.17 -14.15 -6.82
CA ALA A 13 -16.02 -14.97 -5.95
C ALA A 13 -17.48 -15.04 -6.45
N THR A 14 -17.99 -13.93 -6.98
CA THR A 14 -19.33 -13.89 -7.58
C THR A 14 -19.41 -14.79 -8.81
N LEU A 15 -18.44 -14.67 -9.73
CA LEU A 15 -18.43 -15.46 -10.95
C LEU A 15 -18.23 -16.96 -10.68
N GLU A 16 -17.34 -17.33 -9.76
CA GLU A 16 -17.12 -18.74 -9.36
C GLU A 16 -18.40 -19.45 -8.92
N SER A 17 -19.33 -18.72 -8.28
CA SER A 17 -20.60 -19.29 -7.83
C SER A 17 -21.65 -19.50 -8.94
N ILE A 18 -21.44 -18.87 -10.12
CA ILE A 18 -22.42 -18.80 -11.21
C ILE A 18 -21.96 -19.54 -12.48
N VAL A 19 -20.64 -19.71 -12.66
CA VAL A 19 -20.05 -20.21 -13.92
C VAL A 19 -20.54 -21.63 -14.27
N ARG A 20 -21.08 -21.77 -15.48
CA ARG A 20 -21.37 -23.03 -16.17
C ARG A 20 -21.02 -23.00 -17.67
N ASP A 21 -20.36 -21.94 -18.13
CA ASP A 21 -20.17 -21.61 -19.55
C ASP A 21 -18.69 -21.30 -19.85
N GLU A 22 -18.22 -21.65 -21.05
CA GLU A 22 -16.81 -21.53 -21.46
C GLU A 22 -16.32 -20.07 -21.47
N GLU A 23 -17.16 -19.12 -21.88
CA GLU A 23 -16.82 -17.69 -21.87
C GLU A 23 -16.66 -17.16 -20.43
N ALA A 24 -17.45 -17.68 -19.50
CA ALA A 24 -17.37 -17.33 -18.09
C ALA A 24 -16.10 -17.92 -17.44
N GLU A 25 -15.67 -19.13 -17.85
CA GLU A 25 -14.38 -19.71 -17.43
C GLU A 25 -13.19 -18.89 -17.93
N PHE A 26 -13.19 -18.47 -19.19
CA PHE A 26 -12.15 -17.60 -19.74
C PHE A 26 -12.05 -16.28 -18.96
N THR A 27 -13.21 -15.65 -18.71
CA THR A 27 -13.29 -14.40 -17.95
C THR A 27 -12.77 -14.57 -16.53
N LEU A 28 -13.14 -15.68 -15.88
CA LEU A 28 -12.66 -16.01 -14.54
C LEU A 28 -11.13 -16.13 -14.51
N GLN A 29 -10.56 -16.84 -15.49
CA GLN A 29 -9.13 -17.04 -15.58
C GLN A 29 -8.39 -15.72 -15.82
N ALA A 30 -8.91 -14.86 -16.69
CA ALA A 30 -8.35 -13.53 -16.93
C ALA A 30 -8.36 -12.66 -15.65
N LEU A 31 -9.44 -12.68 -14.87
CA LEU A 31 -9.54 -11.95 -13.61
C LEU A 31 -8.54 -12.47 -12.56
N ARG A 32 -8.36 -13.79 -12.46
CA ARG A 32 -7.36 -14.39 -11.56
C ARG A 32 -5.94 -13.98 -11.93
N MET A 33 -5.61 -13.99 -13.22
CA MET A 33 -4.30 -13.53 -13.70
C MET A 33 -4.06 -12.04 -13.41
N LEU A 34 -5.09 -11.21 -13.56
CA LEU A 34 -4.98 -9.79 -13.24
C LEU A 34 -4.73 -9.58 -11.73
N LEU A 35 -5.45 -10.30 -10.87
CA LEU A 35 -5.25 -10.22 -9.42
C LEU A 35 -3.83 -10.63 -9.01
N ASP A 36 -3.31 -11.72 -9.60
CA ASP A 36 -1.94 -12.18 -9.36
C ASP A 36 -0.89 -11.16 -9.84
N ALA A 37 -1.12 -10.53 -11.00
CA ALA A 37 -0.25 -9.46 -11.50
C ALA A 37 -0.24 -8.23 -10.57
N MET A 38 -1.41 -7.82 -10.06
CA MET A 38 -1.49 -6.72 -9.08
C MET A 38 -0.72 -7.05 -7.80
N HIS A 39 -0.85 -8.26 -7.28
CA HIS A 39 -0.11 -8.68 -6.08
C HIS A 39 1.41 -8.66 -6.31
N LYS A 40 1.87 -9.13 -7.48
CA LYS A 40 3.30 -9.07 -7.85
C LYS A 40 3.81 -7.64 -7.97
N ILE A 41 2.99 -6.72 -8.50
CA ILE A 41 3.35 -5.30 -8.56
C ILE A 41 3.54 -4.75 -7.16
N ASP A 42 2.58 -4.96 -6.25
CA ASP A 42 2.69 -4.48 -4.86
C ASP A 42 3.98 -4.99 -4.19
N VAL A 43 4.27 -6.30 -4.32
CA VAL A 43 5.51 -6.90 -3.79
C VAL A 43 6.75 -6.29 -4.43
N LEU A 44 6.73 -6.02 -5.73
CA LEU A 44 7.86 -5.38 -6.41
C LEU A 44 8.02 -3.93 -5.96
N GLU A 45 6.94 -3.19 -5.77
CA GLU A 45 6.96 -1.82 -5.25
C GLU A 45 7.55 -1.79 -3.83
N GLU A 46 7.15 -2.72 -2.96
CA GLU A 46 7.74 -2.88 -1.62
C GLU A 46 9.25 -3.19 -1.68
N ASN A 47 9.68 -4.04 -2.62
CA ASN A 47 11.09 -4.41 -2.77
C ASN A 47 11.95 -3.30 -3.40
N ILE A 48 11.37 -2.51 -4.31
CA ILE A 48 12.05 -1.39 -4.99
C ILE A 48 12.06 -0.15 -4.10
N ALA A 49 11.08 0.02 -3.20
CA ALA A 49 11.05 1.07 -2.21
C ALA A 49 12.31 1.00 -1.37
N THR A 50 13.33 1.76 -1.77
CA THR A 50 14.61 1.82 -1.10
C THR A 50 14.34 2.53 0.23
N PRO A 51 14.44 1.86 1.39
CA PRO A 51 14.19 2.53 2.64
C PRO A 51 15.27 3.59 2.82
N VAL A 52 14.85 4.86 2.93
CA VAL A 52 15.75 5.95 3.31
C VAL A 52 16.17 5.68 4.76
N ARG A 53 17.34 5.04 4.93
CA ARG A 53 17.93 4.82 6.25
C ARG A 53 18.60 6.12 6.67
N LEU A 54 18.02 6.78 7.68
CA LEU A 54 18.69 7.89 8.32
C LEU A 54 19.97 7.37 9.01
N PRO A 55 21.11 8.09 8.90
CA PRO A 55 22.31 7.72 9.64
C PRO A 55 22.02 7.70 11.14
N TYR A 56 22.72 6.83 11.86
CA TYR A 56 22.63 6.75 13.31
C TYR A 56 23.04 8.10 13.93
N CYS A 57 22.09 8.84 14.48
CA CYS A 57 22.33 10.07 15.24
C CYS A 57 22.26 9.75 16.73
N SER A 58 23.35 10.05 17.47
CA SER A 58 23.43 9.94 18.93
C SER A 58 22.65 11.05 19.67
N SER A 59 22.02 11.94 18.92
CA SER A 59 21.14 12.99 19.38
C SER A 59 19.78 12.80 18.71
N SER A 60 18.71 12.69 19.50
CA SER A 60 17.34 12.65 19.01
C SER A 60 17.13 13.83 18.06
N PRO A 61 16.83 13.61 16.76
CA PRO A 61 16.53 14.73 15.88
C PRO A 61 15.18 15.29 16.31
N VAL A 62 15.20 16.39 17.05
CA VAL A 62 14.02 17.21 17.27
C VAL A 62 13.68 17.84 15.93
N CYS A 63 12.83 17.18 15.14
CA CYS A 63 12.28 17.76 13.93
C CYS A 63 11.18 18.75 14.35
N GLU A 64 11.53 20.02 14.49
CA GLU A 64 10.55 21.10 14.59
C GLU A 64 9.78 21.19 13.26
N ILE A 65 8.49 20.81 13.29
CA ILE A 65 7.61 20.97 12.14
C ILE A 65 6.92 22.31 12.27
N GLU A 66 7.38 23.31 11.52
CA GLU A 66 6.73 24.61 11.46
C GLU A 66 5.28 24.47 10.94
N ALA A 67 4.33 25.06 11.67
CA ALA A 67 2.89 24.97 11.38
C ALA A 67 2.49 25.45 9.97
N GLY A 68 3.36 26.22 9.28
CA GLY A 68 3.16 26.65 7.90
C GLY A 68 3.20 25.51 6.86
N TYR A 69 3.78 24.36 7.21
CA TYR A 69 3.87 23.19 6.32
C TYR A 69 2.77 22.14 6.56
N ALA A 70 1.80 22.42 7.45
CA ALA A 70 0.79 21.50 7.97
C ALA A 70 0.04 20.65 6.93
N ALA A 71 -0.09 21.11 5.68
CA ALA A 71 -0.75 20.37 4.61
C ALA A 71 -0.03 19.07 4.18
N GLY A 72 1.26 18.90 4.49
CA GLY A 72 2.05 17.68 4.19
C GLY A 72 2.62 16.97 5.43
N VAL A 73 2.22 17.39 6.63
CA VAL A 73 2.82 16.94 7.90
C VAL A 73 2.35 15.55 8.32
N SER A 74 1.19 15.10 7.85
CA SER A 74 0.70 13.74 8.09
C SER A 74 1.68 12.68 7.60
N ASP A 75 2.24 12.89 6.41
CA ASP A 75 3.09 11.92 5.73
C ASP A 75 4.46 11.84 6.38
N CYS A 76 5.00 13.00 6.78
CA CYS A 76 6.26 13.07 7.52
C CYS A 76 6.15 12.43 8.91
N ARG A 77 5.06 12.67 9.65
CA ARG A 77 4.83 12.02 10.95
C ARG A 77 4.71 10.51 10.81
N GLU A 78 3.94 10.04 9.83
CA GLU A 78 3.76 8.61 9.59
C GLU A 78 5.08 7.94 9.14
N ALA A 79 5.90 8.61 8.34
CA ALA A 79 7.23 8.14 7.96
C ALA A 79 8.18 8.03 9.17
N ILE A 80 8.19 9.02 10.06
CA ILE A 80 8.99 9.02 11.30
C ILE A 80 8.56 7.89 12.22
N ARG A 81 7.24 7.68 12.38
CA ARG A 81 6.67 6.58 13.17
C ARG A 81 7.08 5.21 12.62
N ARG A 82 6.99 5.00 11.30
CA ARG A 82 7.46 3.78 10.63
C ARG A 82 8.96 3.53 10.77
N ALA A 83 9.75 4.59 10.91
CA ALA A 83 11.18 4.52 11.17
C ALA A 83 11.53 4.22 12.65
N GLY A 84 10.54 4.17 13.55
CA GLY A 84 10.72 3.80 14.95
C GLY A 84 11.21 4.94 15.86
N TYR A 85 11.09 6.19 15.43
CA TYR A 85 11.47 7.35 16.24
C TYR A 85 10.26 7.88 17.04
N PRO A 86 10.49 8.34 18.28
CA PRO A 86 9.43 8.95 19.09
C PRO A 86 8.99 10.29 18.49
N ILE A 87 7.68 10.55 18.50
CA ILE A 87 7.08 11.83 18.07
C ILE A 87 6.50 12.51 19.30
N GLU A 88 6.87 13.76 19.51
CA GLU A 88 6.39 14.54 20.67
C GLU A 88 4.88 14.80 20.55
N GLY A 89 4.10 14.38 21.55
CA GLY A 89 2.64 14.47 21.58
C GLY A 89 1.87 13.23 21.11
N ASP A 90 2.55 12.14 20.71
CA ASP A 90 1.95 10.80 20.71
C ASP A 90 1.94 10.30 22.17
N ASP A 91 0.93 10.68 22.95
CA ASP A 91 0.56 10.00 24.20
C ASP A 91 -0.12 8.65 23.90
#